data_AF-X1JW41-F1
#
_entry.id   AF-X1JW41-F1
#
_cell.length_a   1.000
_cell.length_b   1.000
_cell.length_c   1.000
_cell.angle_alpha   90.00
_cell.angle_beta   90.00
_cell.angle_gamma   90.00
#
_symmetry.space_group_name_H-M   'P 1'
#
loop_
_entity.id
_entity.type
_entity.pdbx_description
1 polymer ?
#
loop_
_entity_poly.entity_id
_entity_poly.type
_entity_poly.pdbx_seq_one_letter_code
_entity_poly.pdbx_strand_id
1 'polypeptide(L)'
;MKEIKEACPKIQAGVNFIPIVPFLGDSEENTGKIALATKEAGADFILFGGGMTLRDNQASWFLKRLSEEFPQLVEKYEELYQSKYTTAAVLAAPVLAALGAIAALVTD
;
A
#
# COMPACT_ATOMS: atom_id res chain seq x y z
N MET A 1 13.68 12.12 7.77
CA MET A 1 13.47 11.54 9.11
C MET A 1 14.66 11.76 10.04
N LYS A 2 15.91 11.52 9.60
CA LYS A 2 17.13 11.74 10.40
C LYS A 2 17.17 13.05 11.20
N GLU A 3 16.92 14.20 10.56
CA GLU A 3 16.87 15.50 11.24
C GLU A 3 15.80 15.56 12.36
N ILE A 4 14.61 14.99 12.12
CA ILE A 4 13.54 14.90 13.12
C ILE A 4 13.98 14.03 14.29
N LYS A 5 14.66 12.91 14.01
CA LYS A 5 15.18 11.99 15.03
C LYS A 5 16.32 12.59 15.83
N GLU A 6 17.18 13.39 15.22
CA GLU A 6 18.24 14.13 15.91
C GLU A 6 17.66 15.21 16.83
N ALA A 7 16.71 16.00 16.33
CA ALA A 7 16.08 17.08 17.11
C ALA A 7 15.15 16.56 18.21
N CYS A 8 14.43 15.45 17.96
CA CYS A 8 13.40 14.92 18.83
C CYS A 8 13.45 13.38 18.90
N PRO A 9 14.46 12.78 19.55
CA PRO A 9 14.73 11.33 19.50
C PRO A 9 13.59 10.46 20.05
N LYS A 10 12.75 11.02 20.93
CA LYS A 10 11.62 10.32 21.56
C LYS A 10 10.32 10.36 20.73
N ILE A 11 10.26 11.15 19.67
CA ILE A 11 9.09 11.18 18.77
C ILE A 11 9.28 10.09 17.71
N GLN A 12 8.23 9.29 17.50
CA GLN A 12 8.20 8.33 16.40
C GLN A 12 7.84 9.04 15.09
N ALA A 13 8.63 8.79 14.05
CA ALA A 13 8.38 9.29 12.70
C ALA A 13 8.51 8.13 11.72
N GLY A 14 7.53 8.00 10.83
CA GLY A 14 7.42 6.85 9.94
C GLY A 14 6.81 7.19 8.59
N VAL A 15 6.74 6.18 7.73
CA VAL A 15 6.10 6.29 6.42
C VAL A 15 4.68 5.74 6.52
N ASN A 16 3.72 6.52 6.02
CA ASN A 16 2.36 6.04 5.85
C ASN A 16 2.19 5.53 4.42
N PHE A 17 2.33 4.21 4.24
CA PHE A 17 2.23 3.54 2.95
C PHE A 17 0.82 2.98 2.73
N ILE A 18 -0.18 3.85 2.84
CA ILE A 18 -1.59 3.52 2.65
C ILE A 18 -2.29 4.59 1.79
N PRO A 19 -3.21 4.20 0.89
CA PRO A 19 -3.48 2.82 0.48
C PRO A 19 -2.36 2.29 -0.44
N ILE A 20 -2.12 0.99 -0.40
CA ILE A 20 -1.40 0.30 -1.48
C ILE A 20 -2.41 0.03 -2.60
N VAL A 21 -2.22 0.69 -3.74
CA VAL A 21 -3.13 0.60 -4.90
C VAL A 21 -3.01 -0.78 -5.54
N PRO A 22 -4.09 -1.60 -5.58
CA PRO A 22 -4.02 -2.96 -6.10
C PRO A 22 -3.53 -3.01 -7.55
N PHE A 23 -2.69 -4.00 -7.86
CA PHE A 23 -2.07 -4.25 -9.16
C PHE A 23 -1.15 -3.15 -9.70
N LEU A 24 -1.03 -2.01 -9.01
CA LEU A 24 -0.21 -0.86 -9.43
C LEU A 24 0.90 -0.54 -8.42
N GLY A 25 0.64 -0.71 -7.13
CA GLY A 25 1.57 -0.40 -6.05
C GLY A 25 1.96 -1.59 -5.17
N ASP A 26 1.38 -2.76 -5.42
CA ASP A 26 1.47 -3.96 -4.57
C ASP A 26 2.47 -5.03 -5.05
N SER A 27 3.34 -4.71 -6.01
CA SER A 27 4.40 -5.65 -6.40
C SER A 27 5.44 -5.81 -5.29
N GLU A 28 5.99 -7.02 -5.15
CA GLU A 28 7.07 -7.30 -4.18
C GLU A 28 8.27 -6.37 -4.39
N GLU A 29 8.63 -6.11 -5.65
CA GLU A 29 9.70 -5.17 -5.99
C GLU A 29 9.42 -3.75 -5.47
N ASN A 30 8.21 -3.22 -5.70
CA ASN A 30 7.86 -1.88 -5.27
C ASN A 30 7.78 -1.76 -3.74
N THR A 31 7.12 -2.72 -3.10
CA THR A 31 6.99 -2.76 -1.63
C THR A 31 8.36 -2.91 -0.95
N GLY A 32 9.25 -3.74 -1.48
CA GLY A 32 10.63 -3.88 -1.01
C GLY A 32 11.43 -2.59 -1.16
N LYS A 33 11.31 -1.88 -2.28
CA LYS A 33 11.94 -0.56 -2.50
C LYS A 33 11.47 0.48 -1.48
N ILE A 34 10.17 0.53 -1.20
CA ILE A 34 9.62 1.43 -0.18
C ILE A 34 10.13 1.07 1.22
N ALA A 35 10.19 -0.21 1.55
CA ALA A 35 10.69 -0.66 2.85
C ALA A 35 12.16 -0.28 3.05
N LEU A 36 13.01 -0.53 2.05
CA LEU A 36 14.43 -0.17 2.08
C LEU A 36 14.61 1.34 2.20
N ALA A 37 13.94 2.13 1.34
CA ALA A 37 14.02 3.59 1.38
C ALA A 37 13.57 4.16 2.73
N THR A 38 12.57 3.53 3.36
CA THR A 38 12.09 3.93 4.68
C THR A 38 13.15 3.68 5.77
N LYS A 39 13.80 2.51 5.75
CA LYS A 39 14.92 2.16 6.64
C LYS A 39 16.07 3.17 6.47
N GLU A 40 16.48 3.44 5.23
CA GLU A 40 17.57 4.36 4.90
C GLU A 40 17.28 5.82 5.33
N ALA A 41 16.02 6.22 5.33
CA ALA A 41 15.56 7.53 5.79
C ALA A 41 15.63 7.71 7.32
N GLY A 42 15.86 6.63 8.09
CA GLY A 42 15.90 6.63 9.55
C GLY A 42 14.51 6.70 10.19
N ALA A 43 13.51 6.10 9.54
CA ALA A 43 12.16 6.01 10.06
C ALA A 43 12.02 4.91 11.12
N ASP A 44 11.12 5.12 12.08
CA ASP A 44 10.81 4.17 13.15
C ASP A 44 9.78 3.11 12.72
N PHE A 45 8.93 3.43 11.73
CA PHE A 45 7.86 2.54 11.29
C PHE A 45 7.46 2.75 9.84
N ILE A 46 6.80 1.73 9.28
CA ILE A 46 5.96 1.82 8.10
C ILE A 46 4.56 1.42 8.53
N LEU A 47 3.60 2.32 8.37
CA LEU A 47 2.19 1.98 8.47
C LEU A 47 1.74 1.51 7.10
N PHE A 48 1.34 0.25 6.99
CA PHE A 48 0.86 -0.34 5.75
C PHE A 48 -0.60 -0.81 5.92
N GLY A 49 -1.30 -0.87 4.80
CA GLY A 49 -2.73 -1.09 4.74
C GLY A 49 -3.12 -1.29 3.28
N GLY A 50 -3.53 -2.50 2.95
CA GLY A 50 -3.80 -2.90 1.58
C GLY A 50 -5.19 -2.50 1.13
N GLY A 51 -5.28 -2.15 -0.15
CA GLY A 51 -6.54 -1.97 -0.87
C GLY A 51 -7.13 -0.57 -0.75
N MET A 52 -8.10 -0.33 -1.62
CA MET A 52 -8.86 0.92 -1.63
C MET A 52 -10.28 0.61 -1.18
N THR A 53 -10.89 1.51 -0.40
CA THR A 53 -12.28 1.34 0.03
C THR A 53 -13.30 1.80 -1.02
N LEU A 54 -12.83 2.21 -2.22
CA LEU A 54 -13.57 2.75 -3.38
C LEU A 54 -15.01 3.18 -3.04
N ARG A 55 -15.25 4.42 -2.61
CA ARG A 55 -16.62 4.89 -2.27
C ARG A 55 -17.10 6.01 -3.17
N ASP A 56 -18.41 6.06 -3.41
CA ASP A 56 -19.10 7.19 -4.03
C ASP A 56 -18.41 7.72 -5.30
N ASN A 57 -18.35 9.04 -5.47
CA ASN A 57 -17.83 9.71 -6.65
C ASN A 57 -16.33 9.43 -6.90
N GLN A 58 -15.54 9.20 -5.84
CA GLN A 58 -14.10 8.93 -5.99
C GLN A 58 -13.85 7.57 -6.64
N ALA A 59 -14.72 6.59 -6.38
CA ALA A 59 -14.68 5.29 -7.04
C ALA A 59 -14.97 5.42 -8.53
N SER A 60 -16.06 6.12 -8.89
CA SER A 60 -16.43 6.33 -10.29
C SER A 60 -15.34 7.06 -11.07
N TRP A 61 -14.73 8.09 -10.47
CA TRP A 61 -13.62 8.81 -11.10
C TRP A 61 -12.40 7.92 -11.30
N PHE A 62 -11.99 7.19 -10.26
CA PHE A 62 -10.82 6.31 -10.31
C PHE A 62 -11.01 5.17 -11.33
N LEU A 63 -12.15 4.46 -11.28
CA LEU A 63 -12.43 3.35 -12.19
C LEU A 63 -12.54 3.81 -13.65
N LYS A 64 -13.09 5.01 -13.89
CA LYS A 64 -13.08 5.62 -15.22
C LYS A 64 -11.64 5.83 -15.72
N ARG A 65 -10.79 6.45 -14.91
CA ARG A 65 -9.38 6.68 -15.26
C ARG A 65 -8.61 5.37 -15.45
N LEU A 66 -8.86 4.39 -14.60
CA LEU A 66 -8.30 3.06 -14.73
C LEU A 66 -8.66 2.42 -16.08
N SER A 67 -9.93 2.53 -16.52
CA SER A 67 -10.34 1.99 -17.82
C SER A 67 -9.70 2.69 -19.02
N GLU A 68 -9.36 3.99 -18.88
CA GLU A 68 -8.72 4.78 -19.92
C GLU A 68 -7.21 4.51 -20.01
N GLU A 69 -6.54 4.39 -18.86
CA GLU A 69 -5.07 4.32 -18.79
C GLU A 69 -4.54 2.88 -18.62
N PHE A 70 -5.32 2.00 -18.00
CA PHE A 70 -4.96 0.62 -17.68
C PHE A 70 -6.10 -0.35 -18.02
N PRO A 71 -6.55 -0.43 -19.28
CA PRO A 71 -7.69 -1.26 -19.69
C PRO A 71 -7.50 -2.75 -19.33
N GLN A 72 -6.26 -3.24 -19.28
CA GLN A 72 -5.92 -4.60 -18.87
C GLN A 72 -6.17 -4.91 -17.38
N LEU A 73 -6.42 -3.88 -16.56
CA LEU A 73 -6.72 -4.03 -15.14
C LEU A 73 -8.22 -4.00 -14.84
N VAL A 74 -9.07 -3.66 -15.82
CA VAL A 74 -10.52 -3.49 -15.59
C VAL A 74 -11.14 -4.78 -15.04
N GLU A 75 -10.93 -5.91 -15.70
CA GLU A 75 -11.46 -7.21 -15.25
C GLU A 75 -10.98 -7.56 -13.84
N LYS A 76 -9.70 -7.33 -13.53
CA LYS A 76 -9.14 -7.58 -12.20
C LYS A 76 -9.76 -6.69 -11.12
N TYR A 77 -10.04 -5.43 -11.44
CA TYR A 77 -10.71 -4.52 -10.52
C TYR A 77 -12.19 -4.85 -10.36
N GLU A 78 -12.85 -5.27 -11.44
CA GLU A 78 -14.20 -5.79 -11.36
C GLU A 78 -14.23 -7.02 -10.44
N GLU A 79 -13.40 -8.03 -10.63
CA GLU A 79 -13.32 -9.20 -9.76
C GLU A 79 -13.02 -8.83 -8.29
N LEU A 80 -12.05 -7.94 -8.07
CA LEU A 80 -11.63 -7.52 -6.74
C LEU A 80 -12.74 -6.80 -5.95
N TYR A 81 -13.63 -6.08 -6.64
CA TYR A 81 -14.67 -5.24 -6.02
C TYR A 81 -16.13 -5.69 -6.30
N GLN A 82 -16.36 -6.69 -7.16
CA GLN A 82 -17.69 -7.24 -7.48
C GLN A 82 -18.28 -8.10 -6.36
N SER A 83 -17.45 -8.67 -5.49
CA SER A 83 -17.93 -9.32 -4.27
C SER A 83 -18.34 -8.25 -3.28
N LYS A 84 -19.66 -8.03 -3.13
CA LYS A 84 -20.32 -7.17 -2.11
C LYS A 84 -19.35 -6.74 -1.03
N TYR A 85 -19.05 -5.43 -0.93
CA TYR A 85 -18.25 -4.79 0.11
C TYR A 85 -18.28 -5.58 1.43
N THR A 86 -17.37 -6.52 1.56
CA THR A 86 -17.18 -7.32 2.75
C THR A 86 -15.75 -7.06 3.10
N THR A 87 -15.56 -6.46 4.28
CA THR A 87 -14.29 -5.97 4.81
C THR A 87 -13.15 -7.01 4.70
N ALA A 88 -13.48 -8.30 4.58
CA ALA A 88 -12.56 -9.41 4.39
C ALA A 88 -11.85 -9.46 3.01
N ALA A 89 -12.48 -9.02 1.92
CA ALA A 89 -11.90 -9.16 0.58
C ALA A 89 -10.74 -8.16 0.32
N VAL A 90 -10.79 -6.99 0.94
CA VAL A 90 -9.79 -5.91 0.78
C VAL A 90 -8.48 -6.21 1.53
N LEU A 91 -8.52 -7.08 2.53
CA LEU A 91 -7.41 -7.34 3.45
C LEU A 91 -6.55 -8.56 3.09
N ALA A 92 -6.99 -9.46 2.20
CA ALA A 92 -6.45 -10.82 2.22
C ALA A 92 -5.25 -11.07 1.30
N ALA A 93 -5.22 -10.56 0.07
CA ALA A 93 -4.18 -10.97 -0.90
C ALA A 93 -2.96 -10.01 -0.96
N PRO A 94 -3.12 -8.68 -1.12
CA PRO A 94 -1.96 -7.78 -1.24
C PRO A 94 -1.22 -7.55 0.08
N VAL A 95 -1.93 -7.67 1.20
CA VAL A 95 -1.38 -7.40 2.55
C VAL A 95 -0.44 -8.52 3.00
N LEU A 96 -0.75 -9.78 2.72
CA LEU A 96 0.09 -10.91 3.12
C LEU A 96 1.44 -10.94 2.37
N ALA A 97 1.44 -10.62 1.08
CA ALA A 97 2.67 -10.50 0.29
C ALA A 97 3.56 -9.36 0.80
N ALA A 98 2.97 -8.18 1.06
CA ALA A 98 3.70 -7.04 1.63
C ALA A 98 4.25 -7.35 3.04
N LEU A 99 3.50 -8.07 3.87
CA LEU A 99 3.95 -8.53 5.19
C LEU A 99 5.17 -9.46 5.11
N GLY A 100 5.17 -10.41 4.16
CA GLY A 100 6.30 -11.33 3.97
C GLY A 100 7.58 -10.59 3.56
N ALA A 101 7.47 -9.66 2.61
CA ALA A 101 8.59 -8.84 2.14
C ALA A 101 9.13 -7.92 3.25
N ILE A 102 8.25 -7.26 4.02
CA ILE A 102 8.65 -6.37 5.11
C ILE A 102 9.27 -7.16 6.27
N ALA A 103 8.69 -8.31 6.65
CA ALA A 103 9.23 -9.15 7.73
C ALA A 103 10.66 -9.63 7.41
N ALA A 104 10.93 -10.03 6.17
CA ALA A 104 12.26 -10.44 5.73
C ALA A 104 13.30 -9.32 5.74
N LEU A 105 12.88 -8.04 5.62
CA LEU A 105 13.78 -6.87 5.59
C LEU A 105 14.05 -6.25 6.98
N VAL A 106 13.24 -6.61 7.98
CA VAL A 106 13.32 -6.09 9.37
C VAL A 106 14.08 -7.04 10.31
N THR A 107 14.27 -8.31 9.94
CA THR A 107 14.99 -9.31 10.77
C THR A 107 16.52 -9.25 10.69
N ASP A 108 17.10 -8.30 9.94
CA ASP A 108 18.56 -8.05 9.84
C ASP A 108 18.98 -6.66 10.35
#